data_AF-A0A0C2S0D2-F1
#
_entry.id   AF-A0A0C2S0D2-F1
#
_cell.length_a   1.000
_cell.length_b   1.000
_cell.length_c   1.000
_cell.angle_alpha   90.00
_cell.angle_beta   90.00
_cell.angle_gamma   90.00
#
_symmetry.space_group_name_H-M   'P 1'
#
loop_
_entity.id
_entity.type
_entity.pdbx_description
1 polymer ?
#
loop_
_entity_poly.entity_id
_entity_poly.type
_entity_poly.pdbx_seq_one_letter_code
_entity_poly.pdbx_strand_id
1 'polypeptide(L)'
;MDAALLLEYGWVLLILVGLEGILAADNAVVMAVMVKHLPPEQRKKALFYGLFGAFIFRFASLFLIAILIDVWQVQALGAIYLLYISISHIVKQVRSSKVELTDVEKAKKETKGSGFWMTVLKVEIADIAFAIDSMLAAVALALTLPAVGAFEIGGIDGAQFIVIFLGGLIGLIIMRFAAHWFVRLLGKYPLLETTAFLIVGWVGVKLAVLTLGHPELAIIDTHFPHSTPWKIIFWSVLVVIAVGGYILAKKKGSQENVEDLSV
;
A
#
# COMPACT_ATOMS: atom_id res chain seq x y z
N MET A 1 -20.29 17.49 13.33
CA MET A 1 -19.53 16.27 13.02
C MET A 1 -19.29 15.53 14.32
N ASP A 2 -19.83 14.32 14.44
CA ASP A 2 -19.62 13.49 15.64
C ASP A 2 -18.15 13.13 15.80
N ALA A 3 -17.63 13.20 17.03
CA ALA A 3 -16.23 12.87 17.32
C ALA A 3 -15.85 11.44 16.89
N ALA A 4 -16.82 10.52 16.87
CA ALA A 4 -16.66 9.15 16.38
C ALA A 4 -16.30 9.11 14.88
N LEU A 5 -16.98 9.91 14.04
CA LEU A 5 -16.69 9.97 12.60
C LEU A 5 -15.28 10.51 12.34
N LEU A 6 -14.88 11.56 13.06
CA LEU A 6 -13.52 12.10 12.96
C LEU A 6 -12.45 11.07 13.34
N LEU A 7 -12.71 10.26 14.36
CA LEU A 7 -11.81 9.18 14.78
C LEU A 7 -11.75 8.06 13.74
N GLU A 8 -12.87 7.63 13.16
CA GLU A 8 -12.90 6.60 12.11
C GLU A 8 -12.12 7.04 10.86
N TYR A 9 -12.44 8.25 10.36
CA TYR A 9 -11.77 8.83 9.20
C TYR A 9 -10.29 9.10 9.46
N GLY A 10 -9.95 9.65 10.63
CA GLY A 10 -8.57 9.91 11.02
C GLY A 10 -7.75 8.62 11.16
N TRP A 11 -8.35 7.55 11.69
CA TRP A 11 -7.71 6.25 11.82
C TRP A 11 -7.45 5.62 10.45
N VAL A 12 -8.44 5.63 9.54
CA VAL A 12 -8.24 5.18 8.15
C VAL A 12 -7.13 5.98 7.48
N LEU A 13 -7.14 7.32 7.62
CA LEU A 13 -6.12 8.17 7.03
C LEU A 13 -4.72 7.80 7.51
N LEU A 14 -4.54 7.54 8.81
CA LEU A 14 -3.26 7.08 9.36
C LEU A 14 -2.82 5.73 8.79
N ILE A 15 -3.75 4.79 8.63
CA ILE A 15 -3.47 3.50 8.00
C ILE A 15 -3.06 3.71 6.54
N LEU A 16 -3.77 4.55 5.79
CA LEU A 16 -3.45 4.82 4.38
C LEU A 16 -2.06 5.46 4.22
N VAL A 17 -1.73 6.45 5.04
CA VAL A 17 -0.40 7.08 5.04
C VAL A 17 0.69 6.06 5.42
N GLY A 18 0.42 5.22 6.42
CA GLY A 18 1.35 4.17 6.86
C GLY A 18 1.57 3.11 5.80
N LEU A 19 0.50 2.56 5.22
CA LEU A 19 0.57 1.59 4.13
C LEU A 19 1.30 2.16 2.93
N GLU A 20 0.98 3.39 2.54
CA GLU A 20 1.66 4.07 1.45
C GLU A 20 3.15 4.22 1.72
N GLY A 21 3.52 4.59 2.95
CA GLY A 21 4.92 4.71 3.34
C GLY A 21 5.68 3.39 3.28
N ILE A 22 5.10 2.32 3.83
CA ILE A 22 5.74 0.99 3.86
C ILE A 22 5.94 0.48 2.44
N LEU A 23 4.86 0.46 1.68
CA LEU A 23 4.84 -0.05 0.31
C LEU A 23 5.82 0.79 -0.56
N ALA A 24 5.93 2.11 -0.35
CA ALA A 24 6.79 2.97 -1.17
C ALA A 24 8.29 2.88 -0.79
N ALA A 25 8.62 2.43 0.42
CA ALA A 25 9.99 2.43 0.92
C ALA A 25 10.90 1.47 0.15
N ASP A 26 10.45 0.23 -0.07
CA ASP A 26 11.22 -0.77 -0.80
C ASP A 26 11.36 -0.40 -2.28
N ASN A 27 10.30 0.17 -2.86
CA ASN A 27 10.32 0.70 -4.22
C ASN A 27 11.23 1.92 -4.37
N ALA A 28 11.33 2.77 -3.35
CA ALA A 28 12.25 3.91 -3.36
C ALA A 28 13.72 3.47 -3.38
N VAL A 29 14.07 2.35 -2.73
CA VAL A 29 15.43 1.77 -2.80
C VAL A 29 15.73 1.30 -4.23
N VAL A 30 14.79 0.58 -4.85
CA VAL A 30 14.93 0.11 -6.23
C VAL A 30 15.08 1.29 -7.20
N MET A 31 14.24 2.32 -7.07
CA MET A 31 14.35 3.55 -7.86
C MET A 31 15.70 4.26 -7.67
N ALA A 32 16.17 4.37 -6.43
CA ALA A 32 17.46 5.00 -6.11
C ALA A 32 18.64 4.27 -6.77
N VAL A 33 18.57 2.93 -6.86
CA VAL A 33 19.54 2.11 -7.58
C VAL A 33 19.43 2.33 -9.09
N MET A 34 18.20 2.39 -9.64
CA MET A 34 17.95 2.60 -11.07
C MET A 34 18.45 3.95 -11.58
N VAL A 35 18.43 5.02 -10.78
CA VAL A 35 18.93 6.34 -11.21
C VAL A 35 20.42 6.56 -10.89
N LYS A 36 21.07 5.61 -10.22
CA LYS A 36 22.44 5.76 -9.71
C LYS A 36 23.49 5.94 -10.82
N HIS A 37 23.26 5.44 -12.03
CA HIS A 37 24.19 5.61 -13.15
C HIS A 37 24.14 6.99 -13.81
N LEU A 38 23.10 7.80 -13.56
CA LEU A 38 22.94 9.12 -14.16
C LEU A 38 23.85 10.19 -13.49
N PRO A 39 24.23 11.27 -14.20
CA PRO A 39 24.89 12.42 -13.61
C PRO A 39 24.08 13.06 -12.47
N PRO A 40 24.71 13.68 -11.46
CA PRO A 40 24.03 14.22 -10.27
C PRO A 40 22.85 15.16 -10.56
N GLU A 41 22.99 16.03 -11.56
CA GLU A 41 21.92 16.96 -11.95
C GLU A 41 20.72 16.26 -12.61
N GLN A 42 20.98 15.20 -13.37
CA GLN A 42 19.94 14.41 -14.02
C GLN A 42 19.19 13.52 -13.01
N ARG A 43 19.86 13.03 -11.96
CA ARG A 43 19.20 12.25 -10.88
C ARG A 43 18.08 13.03 -10.22
N LYS A 44 18.33 14.29 -9.84
CA LYS A 44 17.31 15.14 -9.20
C LYS A 44 16.11 15.38 -10.13
N LYS A 45 16.36 15.58 -11.42
CA LYS A 45 15.31 15.74 -12.43
C LYS A 45 14.51 14.45 -12.62
N ALA A 46 15.17 13.31 -12.78
CA ALA A 46 14.51 12.00 -12.90
C ALA A 46 13.60 11.71 -11.68
N LEU A 47 14.10 11.97 -10.47
CA LEU A 47 13.31 11.79 -9.24
C LEU A 47 12.17 12.81 -9.11
N PHE A 48 12.30 14.02 -9.66
CA PHE A 48 11.23 15.01 -9.66
C PHE A 48 10.12 14.65 -10.65
N TYR A 49 10.50 14.31 -11.89
CA TYR A 49 9.54 13.88 -12.91
C TYR A 49 8.82 12.59 -12.51
N GLY A 50 9.53 11.63 -11.91
CA GLY A 50 8.92 10.41 -11.36
C GLY A 50 7.88 10.71 -10.27
N LEU A 51 8.18 11.61 -9.33
CA LEU A 51 7.19 12.00 -8.30
C LEU A 51 5.95 12.68 -8.91
N PHE A 52 6.17 13.59 -9.86
CA PHE A 52 5.08 14.30 -10.50
C PHE A 52 4.20 13.33 -11.30
N GLY A 53 4.82 12.42 -12.06
CA GLY A 53 4.14 11.37 -12.78
C GLY A 53 3.38 10.44 -11.84
N ALA A 54 4.02 9.94 -10.78
CA ALA A 54 3.40 9.11 -9.75
C ALA A 54 2.15 9.78 -9.13
N PHE A 55 2.19 11.08 -8.85
CA PHE A 55 1.01 11.81 -8.37
C PHE A 55 -0.14 11.81 -9.39
N ILE A 56 0.16 12.08 -10.67
CA ILE A 56 -0.84 12.08 -11.75
C ILE A 56 -1.43 10.69 -11.95
N PHE A 57 -0.60 9.65 -12.04
CA PHE A 57 -1.07 8.28 -12.20
C PHE A 57 -1.87 7.84 -10.99
N ARG A 58 -1.49 8.24 -9.79
CA ARG A 58 -2.26 7.91 -8.58
C ARG A 58 -3.64 8.56 -8.58
N PHE A 59 -3.72 9.82 -8.97
CA PHE A 59 -5.02 10.49 -9.14
C PHE A 59 -5.87 9.82 -10.23
N ALA A 60 -5.26 9.44 -11.36
CA ALA A 60 -5.93 8.73 -12.43
C ALA A 60 -6.40 7.33 -12.00
N SER A 61 -5.56 6.55 -11.31
CA SER A 61 -5.88 5.24 -10.77
C SER A 61 -7.00 5.31 -9.74
N LEU A 62 -6.97 6.30 -8.83
CA LEU A 62 -8.07 6.53 -7.89
C LEU A 62 -9.39 6.76 -8.63
N PHE A 63 -9.38 7.64 -9.64
CA PHE A 63 -10.58 7.95 -10.41
C PHE A 63 -11.08 6.74 -11.22
N LEU A 64 -10.16 5.99 -11.83
CA LEU A 64 -10.48 4.78 -12.58
C LEU A 64 -11.05 3.69 -11.67
N ILE A 65 -10.44 3.44 -10.52
CA ILE A 65 -10.93 2.46 -9.55
C ILE A 65 -12.28 2.89 -9.00
N ALA A 66 -12.49 4.19 -8.74
CA ALA A 66 -13.79 4.71 -8.34
C ALA A 66 -14.84 4.31 -9.38
N ILE A 67 -14.70 4.72 -10.64
CA ILE A 67 -15.68 4.41 -11.69
C ILE A 67 -15.93 2.89 -11.83
N LEU A 68 -14.90 2.08 -11.62
CA LEU A 68 -14.98 0.64 -11.79
C LEU A 68 -15.37 -0.12 -10.50
N ILE A 69 -15.60 0.58 -9.39
CA ILE A 69 -15.80 -0.10 -8.11
C ILE A 69 -17.08 -0.92 -8.10
N ASP A 70 -18.12 -0.49 -8.82
CA ASP A 70 -19.39 -1.22 -8.94
C ASP A 70 -19.31 -2.40 -9.92
N VAL A 71 -18.17 -2.60 -10.59
CA VAL A 71 -17.95 -3.74 -11.49
C VAL A 71 -17.38 -4.90 -10.68
N TRP A 72 -18.20 -5.89 -10.36
CA TRP A 72 -17.78 -7.02 -9.51
C TRP A 72 -16.57 -7.77 -10.07
N GLN A 73 -16.37 -7.83 -11.39
CA GLN A 73 -15.19 -8.46 -12.00
C GLN A 73 -13.92 -7.71 -11.61
N VAL A 74 -13.98 -6.38 -11.54
CA VAL A 74 -12.86 -5.54 -11.10
C VAL A 74 -12.62 -5.73 -9.61
N GLN A 75 -13.68 -5.81 -8.80
CA GLN A 75 -13.56 -6.16 -7.37
C GLN A 75 -12.92 -7.54 -7.19
N ALA A 76 -13.33 -8.54 -7.97
CA ALA A 76 -12.81 -9.91 -7.92
C ALA A 76 -11.34 -9.97 -8.27
N LEU A 77 -10.95 -9.31 -9.37
CA LEU A 77 -9.56 -9.20 -9.80
C LEU A 77 -8.71 -8.48 -8.75
N GLY A 78 -9.22 -7.38 -8.20
CA GLY A 78 -8.57 -6.65 -7.11
C GLY A 78 -8.39 -7.53 -5.86
N ALA A 79 -9.41 -8.28 -5.47
CA ALA A 79 -9.36 -9.17 -4.31
C ALA A 79 -8.32 -10.28 -4.49
N ILE A 80 -8.33 -10.96 -5.65
CA ILE A 80 -7.35 -11.98 -6.02
C ILE A 80 -5.94 -11.38 -6.01
N TYR A 81 -5.78 -10.19 -6.58
CA TYR A 81 -4.51 -9.50 -6.66
C TYR A 81 -3.95 -9.16 -5.27
N LEU A 82 -4.74 -8.51 -4.41
CA LEU A 82 -4.34 -8.13 -3.04
C LEU A 82 -4.00 -9.37 -2.19
N LEU A 83 -4.77 -10.45 -2.31
CA LEU A 83 -4.49 -11.71 -1.64
C LEU A 83 -3.21 -12.36 -2.17
N TYR A 84 -3.02 -12.36 -3.49
CA TYR A 84 -1.82 -12.91 -4.13
C TYR A 84 -0.55 -12.18 -3.67
N ILE A 85 -0.52 -10.85 -3.70
CA ILE A 85 0.68 -10.09 -3.28
C ILE A 85 0.96 -10.31 -1.79
N SER A 86 -0.06 -10.32 -0.93
CA SER A 86 0.08 -10.62 0.50
C SER A 86 0.65 -12.00 0.74
N ILE A 87 0.06 -13.03 0.13
CA ILE A 87 0.48 -14.43 0.34
C ILE A 87 1.88 -14.65 -0.24
N SER A 88 2.14 -14.14 -1.45
CA SER A 88 3.44 -14.29 -2.11
C SER A 88 4.56 -13.68 -1.27
N HIS A 89 4.33 -12.51 -0.68
CA HIS A 89 5.29 -11.85 0.21
C HIS A 89 5.54 -12.69 1.47
N ILE A 90 4.49 -13.10 2.18
CA ILE A 90 4.61 -13.91 3.41
C ILE A 90 5.34 -15.23 3.12
N VAL A 91 5.01 -15.92 2.02
CA VAL A 91 5.67 -17.16 1.63
C VAL A 91 7.15 -16.94 1.28
N LYS A 92 7.48 -15.85 0.56
CA LYS A 92 8.87 -15.50 0.24
C LYS A 92 9.67 -15.24 1.53
N GLN A 93 9.09 -14.52 2.49
CA GLN A 93 9.75 -14.21 3.75
C GLN A 93 9.95 -15.44 4.65
N VAL A 94 8.98 -16.36 4.70
CA VAL A 94 9.11 -17.63 5.46
C VAL A 94 10.12 -18.58 4.82
N ARG A 95 10.22 -18.59 3.48
CA ARG A 95 11.20 -19.42 2.75
C ARG A 95 12.61 -18.83 2.77
N SER A 96 12.75 -17.53 2.97
CA SER A 96 14.07 -16.88 3.08
C SER A 96 14.67 -17.03 4.49
N SER A 97 15.40 -18.13 4.70
CA SER A 97 16.65 -18.08 5.46
C SER A 97 17.78 -17.85 4.44
N LYS A 98 18.30 -16.63 4.38
CA LYS A 98 19.19 -16.07 3.32
C LYS A 98 18.49 -15.85 1.97
N VAL A 99 18.37 -14.57 1.59
CA VAL A 99 18.64 -13.96 0.26
C VAL A 99 17.79 -12.69 0.14
N GLU A 100 18.38 -11.54 0.48
CA GLU A 100 17.88 -10.19 0.14
C GLU A 100 18.75 -9.53 -0.95
N LEU A 101 19.35 -10.33 -1.85
CA LEU A 101 20.23 -9.81 -2.90
C LEU A 101 19.62 -9.86 -4.31
N THR A 102 18.50 -10.56 -4.52
CA THR A 102 18.00 -10.86 -5.87
C THR A 102 17.35 -9.69 -6.59
N ASP A 103 16.62 -8.81 -5.88
CA ASP A 103 15.88 -7.71 -6.53
C ASP A 103 16.84 -6.55 -6.88
N VAL A 104 17.84 -6.31 -6.03
CA VAL A 104 18.93 -5.36 -6.30
C VAL A 104 19.85 -5.87 -7.41
N GLU A 105 20.17 -7.17 -7.46
CA GLU A 105 21.03 -7.74 -8.52
C GLU A 105 20.35 -7.84 -9.88
N LYS A 106 19.03 -8.08 -9.94
CA LYS A 106 18.26 -7.98 -11.20
C LYS A 106 18.26 -6.56 -11.74
N ALA A 107 17.97 -5.56 -10.90
CA ALA A 107 18.08 -4.16 -11.29
C ALA A 107 19.51 -3.82 -11.77
N LYS A 108 20.54 -4.34 -11.09
CA LYS A 108 21.95 -4.12 -11.45
C LYS A 108 22.34 -4.78 -12.79
N LYS A 109 21.85 -5.99 -13.10
CA LYS A 109 22.13 -6.68 -14.38
C LYS A 109 21.46 -6.00 -15.59
N GLU A 110 20.33 -5.33 -15.40
CA GLU A 110 19.66 -4.59 -16.47
C GLU A 110 20.17 -3.15 -16.71
N THR A 111 21.02 -2.62 -15.81
CA THR A 111 21.52 -1.22 -15.90
C THR A 111 22.75 -1.03 -16.79
N LYS A 112 23.05 -1.97 -17.70
CA LYS A 112 24.04 -1.71 -18.76
C LYS A 112 23.42 -0.83 -19.85
N GLY A 113 23.45 0.49 -19.64
CA GLY A 113 23.32 1.49 -20.71
C GLY A 113 21.92 2.00 -21.05
N SER A 114 20.98 2.08 -20.11
CA SER A 114 19.71 2.77 -20.37
C SER A 114 19.88 4.29 -20.33
N GLY A 115 19.57 4.98 -21.43
CA GLY A 115 19.56 6.45 -21.50
C GLY A 115 18.61 7.08 -20.47
N PHE A 116 18.73 8.39 -20.26
CA PHE A 116 17.94 9.15 -19.27
C PHE A 116 16.43 8.86 -19.37
N TRP A 117 15.85 8.99 -20.56
CA TRP A 117 14.41 8.77 -20.77
C TRP A 117 13.96 7.32 -20.55
N MET A 118 14.81 6.34 -20.88
CA MET A 118 14.52 4.93 -20.60
C MET A 118 14.54 4.65 -19.10
N THR A 119 15.40 5.34 -18.36
CA THR A 119 15.46 5.24 -16.90
C THR A 119 14.21 5.86 -16.26
N VAL A 120 13.79 7.04 -16.74
CA VAL A 120 12.54 7.68 -16.30
C VAL A 120 11.35 6.77 -16.58
N LEU A 121 11.24 6.18 -17.78
CA LEU A 121 10.16 5.26 -18.12
C LEU A 121 10.11 4.03 -17.20
N LYS A 122 11.26 3.43 -16.88
CA LYS A 122 11.32 2.27 -15.96
C LYS A 122 10.84 2.64 -14.55
N VAL A 123 11.29 3.80 -14.06
CA VAL A 123 10.87 4.34 -12.76
C VAL A 123 9.36 4.58 -12.76
N GLU A 124 8.84 5.20 -13.81
CA GLU A 124 7.42 5.50 -13.95
C GLU A 124 6.55 4.24 -13.99
N ILE A 125 6.96 3.22 -14.76
CA ILE A 125 6.21 1.95 -14.84
C ILE A 125 6.17 1.25 -13.48
N ALA A 126 7.28 1.26 -12.73
CA ALA A 126 7.32 0.70 -11.39
C ALA A 126 6.39 1.46 -10.44
N ASP A 127 6.40 2.79 -10.50
CA ASP A 127 5.51 3.64 -9.69
C ASP A 127 4.03 3.48 -10.06
N ILE A 128 3.70 3.24 -11.34
CA ILE A 128 2.31 2.96 -11.77
C ILE A 128 1.82 1.65 -11.18
N ALA A 129 2.61 0.57 -11.29
CA ALA A 129 2.25 -0.72 -10.72
C ALA A 129 2.00 -0.57 -9.21
N PHE A 130 2.88 0.14 -8.54
CA PHE A 130 2.76 0.46 -7.13
C PHE A 130 1.51 1.29 -6.76
N ALA A 131 1.21 2.31 -7.57
CA ALA A 131 0.06 3.17 -7.35
C ALA A 131 -1.26 2.39 -7.48
N ILE A 132 -1.35 1.41 -8.39
CA ILE A 132 -2.57 0.60 -8.55
C ILE A 132 -2.82 -0.24 -7.29
N ASP A 133 -1.79 -0.90 -6.75
CA ASP A 133 -1.89 -1.77 -5.58
C ASP A 133 -2.39 -1.00 -4.34
N SER A 134 -1.75 0.13 -4.10
CA SER A 134 -2.06 1.01 -2.98
C SER A 134 -3.42 1.68 -3.14
N MET A 135 -3.84 2.03 -4.37
CA MET A 135 -5.18 2.58 -4.61
C MET A 135 -6.29 1.54 -4.46
N LEU A 136 -6.09 0.29 -4.91
CA LEU A 136 -7.06 -0.78 -4.69
C LEU A 136 -7.25 -1.06 -3.18
N ALA A 137 -6.14 -1.16 -2.43
CA ALA A 137 -6.19 -1.32 -0.99
C ALA A 137 -6.84 -0.10 -0.30
N ALA A 138 -6.52 1.12 -0.76
CA ALA A 138 -7.07 2.33 -0.18
C ALA A 138 -8.58 2.47 -0.39
N VAL A 139 -9.06 2.17 -1.61
CA VAL A 139 -10.50 2.16 -1.91
C VAL A 139 -11.21 1.11 -1.06
N ALA A 140 -10.71 -0.12 -1.03
CA ALA A 140 -11.30 -1.19 -0.23
C ALA A 140 -11.36 -0.84 1.27
N LEU A 141 -10.34 -0.14 1.81
CA LEU A 141 -10.36 0.36 3.18
C LEU A 141 -11.34 1.53 3.36
N ALA A 142 -11.38 2.49 2.45
CA ALA A 142 -12.26 3.66 2.55
C ALA A 142 -13.75 3.30 2.43
N LEU A 143 -14.10 2.25 1.69
CA LEU A 143 -15.47 1.69 1.64
C LEU A 143 -15.93 1.09 2.99
N THR A 144 -15.07 1.03 4.02
CA THR A 144 -15.50 0.74 5.39
C THR A 144 -16.17 1.94 6.06
N LEU A 145 -15.86 3.17 5.61
CA LEU A 145 -16.25 4.39 6.28
C LEU A 145 -17.71 4.75 6.00
N PRO A 146 -18.42 5.37 6.96
CA PRO A 146 -19.76 5.89 6.74
C PRO A 146 -19.78 6.93 5.61
N ALA A 147 -20.65 6.79 4.61
CA ALA A 147 -20.79 7.79 3.56
C ALA A 147 -21.42 9.08 4.11
N VAL A 148 -20.62 10.15 4.19
CA VAL A 148 -21.02 11.46 4.76
C VAL A 148 -20.65 12.62 3.83
N GLY A 149 -20.20 12.33 2.62
CA GLY A 149 -19.84 13.31 1.60
C GLY A 149 -21.07 14.02 1.04
N ALA A 150 -20.88 15.26 0.61
CA ALA A 150 -21.92 16.05 -0.07
C ALA A 150 -22.01 15.76 -1.58
N PHE A 151 -21.07 14.97 -2.11
CA PHE A 151 -20.95 14.64 -3.53
C PHE A 151 -20.41 13.22 -3.66
N GLU A 152 -20.47 12.66 -4.86
CA GLU A 152 -19.96 11.35 -5.21
C GLU A 152 -19.04 11.47 -6.43
N ILE A 153 -17.97 10.68 -6.47
CA ILE A 153 -17.07 10.59 -7.63
C ILE A 153 -16.97 9.14 -8.02
N GLY A 154 -17.65 8.77 -9.11
CA GLY A 154 -17.65 7.43 -9.68
C GLY A 154 -17.91 6.35 -8.62
N GLY A 155 -19.11 6.26 -8.05
CA GLY A 155 -19.44 5.18 -7.09
C GLY A 155 -18.84 5.33 -5.69
N ILE A 156 -17.91 6.26 -5.46
CA ILE A 156 -17.29 6.51 -4.15
C ILE A 156 -17.80 7.82 -3.56
N ASP A 157 -18.22 7.77 -2.30
CA ASP A 157 -18.62 8.94 -1.51
C ASP A 157 -17.50 9.98 -1.44
N GLY A 158 -17.84 11.26 -1.54
CA GLY A 158 -16.88 12.35 -1.61
C GLY A 158 -15.94 12.43 -0.40
N ALA A 159 -16.42 12.11 0.81
CA ALA A 159 -15.57 12.09 1.99
C ALA A 159 -14.59 10.89 1.97
N GLN A 160 -15.05 9.72 1.48
CA GLN A 160 -14.19 8.56 1.26
C GLN A 160 -13.11 8.87 0.21
N PHE A 161 -13.50 9.46 -0.93
CA PHE A 161 -12.58 9.89 -1.98
C PHE A 161 -11.52 10.85 -1.44
N ILE A 162 -11.94 11.87 -0.68
CA ILE A 162 -11.03 12.85 -0.08
C ILE A 162 -10.02 12.16 0.84
N VAL A 163 -10.44 11.20 1.67
CA VAL A 163 -9.49 10.49 2.55
C VAL A 163 -8.51 9.62 1.79
N ILE A 164 -8.93 8.95 0.72
CA ILE A 164 -8.01 8.19 -0.14
C ILE A 164 -6.99 9.14 -0.78
N PHE A 165 -7.49 10.24 -1.35
CA PHE A 165 -6.64 11.25 -1.99
C PHE A 165 -5.64 11.87 -1.01
N LEU A 166 -6.10 12.31 0.17
CA LEU A 166 -5.24 12.88 1.20
C LEU A 166 -4.26 11.84 1.75
N GLY A 167 -4.69 10.60 1.99
CA GLY A 167 -3.82 9.53 2.45
C GLY A 167 -2.69 9.24 1.47
N GLY A 168 -3.02 9.13 0.18
CA GLY A 168 -2.05 8.96 -0.89
C GLY A 168 -1.12 10.17 -1.05
N LEU A 169 -1.66 11.38 -1.05
CA LEU A 169 -0.87 12.61 -1.21
C LEU A 169 0.07 12.84 -0.03
N ILE A 170 -0.43 12.69 1.20
CA ILE A 170 0.36 12.84 2.42
C ILE A 170 1.43 11.75 2.47
N GLY A 171 1.08 10.50 2.18
CA GLY A 171 2.03 9.39 2.12
C GLY A 171 3.15 9.65 1.10
N LEU A 172 2.80 10.05 -0.12
CA LEU A 172 3.75 10.40 -1.18
C LEU A 172 4.70 11.54 -0.77
N ILE A 173 4.17 12.61 -0.17
CA ILE A 173 4.97 13.76 0.28
C ILE A 173 5.86 13.37 1.45
N ILE A 174 5.34 12.69 2.47
CA ILE A 174 6.11 12.26 3.63
C ILE A 174 7.26 11.37 3.17
N MET A 175 7.01 10.43 2.26
CA MET A 175 8.04 9.54 1.75
C MET A 175 9.18 10.25 1.05
N ARG A 176 8.93 11.37 0.35
CA ARG A 176 9.98 12.20 -0.25
C ARG A 176 11.06 12.62 0.76
N PHE A 177 10.65 12.94 1.98
CA PHE A 177 11.55 13.43 3.03
C PHE A 177 11.95 12.34 4.02
N ALA A 178 11.11 11.33 4.18
CA ALA A 178 11.27 10.27 5.18
C ALA A 178 11.82 8.95 4.61
N ALA A 179 12.02 8.81 3.29
CA ALA A 179 12.44 7.54 2.67
C ALA A 179 13.66 6.88 3.37
N HIS A 180 14.71 7.65 3.65
CA HIS A 180 15.89 7.13 4.36
C HIS A 180 15.61 6.73 5.82
N TRP A 181 14.67 7.39 6.49
CA TRP A 181 14.23 6.98 7.81
C TRP A 181 13.38 5.72 7.72
N PHE A 182 12.50 5.63 6.73
CA PHE A 182 11.62 4.50 6.50
C PHE A 182 12.39 3.22 6.18
N VAL A 183 13.35 3.28 5.27
CA VAL A 183 14.24 2.16 4.93
C VAL A 183 15.01 1.68 6.16
N ARG A 184 15.50 2.61 7.01
CA ARG A 184 16.13 2.23 8.29
C ARG A 184 15.16 1.62 9.28
N LEU A 185 13.92 2.10 9.31
CA LEU A 185 12.86 1.55 10.18
C LEU A 185 12.51 0.12 9.78
N LEU A 186 12.29 -0.14 8.49
CA LEU A 186 12.01 -1.49 7.97
C LEU A 186 13.23 -2.39 8.12
N GLY A 187 14.46 -1.90 7.89
CA GLY A 187 15.67 -2.67 8.16
C GLY A 187 15.83 -3.05 9.64
N LYS A 188 15.45 -2.17 10.57
CA LYS A 188 15.47 -2.45 12.02
C LYS A 188 14.28 -3.31 12.49
N TYR A 189 13.14 -3.20 11.83
CA TYR A 189 11.92 -3.92 12.15
C TYR A 189 11.29 -4.53 10.89
N PRO A 190 11.89 -5.57 10.29
CA PRO A 190 11.41 -6.16 9.04
C PRO A 190 9.98 -6.71 9.14
N LEU A 191 9.55 -7.05 10.36
CA LEU A 191 8.21 -7.53 10.62
C LEU A 191 7.12 -6.47 10.39
N LEU A 192 7.47 -5.18 10.34
CA LEU A 192 6.52 -4.12 9.97
C LEU A 192 6.11 -4.23 8.49
N GLU A 193 7.02 -4.64 7.62
CA GLU A 193 6.72 -4.93 6.21
C GLU A 193 5.71 -6.08 6.12
N THR A 194 5.98 -7.20 6.80
CA THR A 194 5.06 -8.34 6.88
C THR A 194 3.69 -7.92 7.40
N THR A 195 3.66 -7.05 8.41
CA THR A 195 2.42 -6.54 9.01
C THR A 195 1.62 -5.73 7.99
N ALA A 196 2.28 -4.90 7.18
CA ALA A 196 1.62 -4.17 6.10
C ALA A 196 1.02 -5.13 5.06
N PHE A 197 1.77 -6.14 4.62
CA PHE A 197 1.25 -7.14 3.69
C PHE A 197 0.09 -7.95 4.29
N LEU A 198 0.11 -8.27 5.58
CA LEU A 198 -1.03 -8.89 6.27
C LEU A 198 -2.27 -7.99 6.29
N ILE A 199 -2.10 -6.68 6.53
CA ILE A 199 -3.20 -5.71 6.44
C ILE A 199 -3.74 -5.66 5.01
N VAL A 200 -2.88 -5.59 4.01
CA VAL A 200 -3.26 -5.61 2.58
C VAL A 200 -4.02 -6.89 2.23
N GLY A 201 -3.56 -8.06 2.69
CA GLY A 201 -4.26 -9.33 2.51
C GLY A 201 -5.64 -9.34 3.18
N TRP A 202 -5.76 -8.80 4.39
CA TRP A 202 -7.04 -8.66 5.08
C TRP A 202 -8.01 -7.70 4.36
N VAL A 203 -7.49 -6.61 3.81
CA VAL A 203 -8.24 -5.72 2.91
C VAL A 203 -8.68 -6.47 1.65
N GLY A 204 -7.84 -7.35 1.10
CA GLY A 204 -8.18 -8.27 0.01
C GLY A 204 -9.34 -9.21 0.36
N VAL A 205 -9.38 -9.75 1.59
CA VAL A 205 -10.52 -10.55 2.08
C VAL A 205 -11.81 -9.71 2.11
N LYS A 206 -11.73 -8.47 2.59
CA LYS A 206 -12.90 -7.57 2.57
C LYS A 206 -13.39 -7.31 1.14
N LEU A 207 -12.47 -7.08 0.20
CA LEU A 207 -12.83 -6.87 -1.20
C LEU A 207 -13.42 -8.14 -1.83
N ALA A 208 -12.95 -9.32 -1.45
CA ALA A 208 -13.55 -10.60 -1.86
C ALA A 208 -14.98 -10.74 -1.31
N VAL A 209 -15.21 -10.39 -0.04
CA VAL A 209 -16.56 -10.41 0.56
C VAL A 209 -17.49 -9.42 -0.13
N LEU A 210 -17.02 -8.21 -0.45
CA LEU A 210 -17.77 -7.25 -1.27
C LEU A 210 -18.14 -7.84 -2.62
N THR A 211 -17.18 -8.47 -3.30
CA THR A 211 -17.39 -9.14 -4.59
C THR A 211 -18.46 -10.23 -4.49
N LEU A 212 -18.34 -11.14 -3.53
CA LEU A 212 -19.26 -12.26 -3.36
C LEU A 212 -20.68 -11.82 -2.99
N GLY A 213 -20.81 -10.69 -2.29
CA GLY A 213 -22.09 -10.06 -1.94
C GLY A 213 -22.62 -9.10 -3.00
N HIS A 214 -21.96 -8.97 -4.15
CA HIS A 214 -22.43 -8.08 -5.21
C HIS A 214 -23.79 -8.55 -5.76
N PRO A 215 -24.75 -7.65 -6.06
CA PRO A 215 -26.09 -8.04 -6.52
C PRO A 215 -26.12 -8.97 -7.74
N GLU A 216 -25.14 -8.86 -8.64
CA GLU A 216 -25.03 -9.72 -9.83
C GLU A 216 -24.52 -11.15 -9.53
N LEU A 217 -23.73 -11.32 -8.45
CA LEU A 217 -23.20 -12.62 -8.03
C LEU A 217 -24.11 -13.29 -7.00
N ALA A 218 -24.53 -12.53 -5.99
CA ALA A 218 -25.39 -12.95 -4.88
C ALA A 218 -24.98 -14.29 -4.25
N ILE A 219 -23.68 -14.59 -4.18
CA ILE A 219 -23.16 -15.83 -3.58
C ILE A 219 -23.33 -15.81 -2.05
N ILE A 220 -23.17 -14.62 -1.46
CA ILE A 220 -23.54 -14.34 -0.07
C ILE A 220 -24.60 -13.23 -0.04
N ASP A 221 -25.27 -13.04 1.11
CA ASP A 221 -26.26 -11.99 1.28
C ASP A 221 -25.69 -10.62 0.92
N THR A 222 -26.40 -9.86 0.09
CA THR A 222 -25.95 -8.55 -0.42
C THR A 222 -25.76 -7.50 0.67
N HIS A 223 -26.41 -7.67 1.83
CA HIS A 223 -26.25 -6.80 2.98
C HIS A 223 -25.10 -7.23 3.90
N PHE A 224 -24.61 -8.47 3.78
CA PHE A 224 -23.56 -9.00 4.65
C PHE A 224 -22.28 -8.16 4.63
N PRO A 225 -21.73 -7.74 3.47
CA PRO A 225 -20.50 -6.91 3.41
C PRO A 225 -20.64 -5.55 4.11
N HIS A 226 -21.86 -5.05 4.26
CA HIS A 226 -22.15 -3.77 4.91
C HIS A 226 -22.71 -3.93 6.33
N SER A 227 -22.91 -5.17 6.79
CA SER A 227 -23.50 -5.48 8.08
C SER A 227 -22.61 -5.07 9.26
N THR A 228 -23.22 -4.67 10.37
CA THR A 228 -22.52 -4.32 11.60
C THR A 228 -21.62 -5.45 12.13
N PRO A 229 -22.05 -6.72 12.16
CA PRO A 229 -21.18 -7.81 12.60
C PRO A 229 -19.91 -7.94 11.75
N TRP A 230 -20.04 -7.85 10.42
CA TRP A 230 -18.88 -7.91 9.52
C TRP A 230 -17.93 -6.74 9.74
N LYS A 231 -18.45 -5.52 9.91
CA LYS A 231 -17.62 -4.33 10.24
C LYS A 231 -16.83 -4.54 11.53
N ILE A 232 -17.46 -5.07 12.58
CA ILE A 232 -16.80 -5.37 13.86
C ILE A 232 -15.68 -6.39 13.68
N ILE A 233 -15.93 -7.49 12.95
CA ILE A 233 -14.93 -8.52 12.66
C ILE A 233 -13.75 -7.90 11.89
N PHE A 234 -14.05 -7.17 10.82
CA PHE A 234 -13.04 -6.53 9.97
C PHE A 234 -12.10 -5.65 10.79
N TRP A 235 -12.66 -4.72 11.59
CA TRP A 235 -11.87 -3.79 12.39
C TRP A 235 -11.13 -4.48 13.53
N SER A 236 -11.74 -5.46 14.19
CA SER A 236 -11.09 -6.20 15.27
C SER A 236 -9.87 -6.96 14.77
N VAL A 237 -10.00 -7.68 13.65
CA VAL A 237 -8.89 -8.41 13.04
C VAL A 237 -7.80 -7.44 12.56
N LEU A 238 -8.17 -6.32 11.93
CA LEU A 238 -7.21 -5.32 11.48
C LEU A 238 -6.41 -4.74 12.65
N VAL A 239 -7.05 -4.41 13.77
CA VAL A 239 -6.39 -3.94 14.99
C VAL A 239 -5.48 -5.03 15.57
N VAL A 240 -5.94 -6.29 15.60
CA VAL A 240 -5.12 -7.43 16.07
C VAL A 240 -3.86 -7.60 15.22
N ILE A 241 -3.98 -7.50 13.88
CA ILE A 241 -2.83 -7.57 12.97
C ILE A 241 -1.88 -6.40 13.24
N ALA A 242 -2.39 -5.17 13.31
CA ALA A 242 -1.56 -3.98 13.51
C ALA A 242 -0.83 -3.98 14.86
N VAL A 243 -1.56 -4.25 15.95
CA VAL A 243 -1.01 -4.29 17.32
C VAL A 243 -0.09 -5.50 17.51
N GLY A 244 -0.53 -6.68 17.05
CA GLY A 244 0.28 -7.90 17.11
C GLY A 244 1.58 -7.76 16.33
N GLY A 245 1.51 -7.25 15.11
CA GLY A 245 2.66 -6.93 14.28
C GLY A 245 3.63 -5.96 14.95
N TYR A 246 3.13 -4.86 15.53
CA TYR A 246 3.94 -3.90 16.27
C TYR A 246 4.64 -4.52 17.50
N ILE A 247 3.92 -5.29 18.32
CA ILE A 247 4.49 -5.92 19.52
C ILE A 247 5.57 -6.94 19.14
N LEU A 248 5.32 -7.77 18.11
CA LEU A 248 6.28 -8.76 17.64
C LEU A 248 7.52 -8.10 17.02
N ALA A 249 7.33 -7.03 16.24
CA ALA A 249 8.42 -6.24 15.68
C ALA A 249 9.31 -5.67 16.79
N LYS A 250 8.71 -5.06 17.82
CA LYS A 250 9.45 -4.50 18.97
C LYS A 250 10.24 -5.56 19.75
N LYS A 251 9.65 -6.73 19.98
CA LYS A 251 10.31 -7.84 20.69
C LYS A 251 11.53 -8.35 19.93
N LYS A 252 11.38 -8.61 18.62
CA LYS A 252 12.46 -9.15 17.78
C LYS A 252 13.59 -8.15 17.55
N GLY A 253 13.27 -6.87 17.30
CA GLY A 253 14.28 -5.81 17.17
C GLY A 253 15.00 -5.45 18.47
N SER A 254 14.47 -5.85 19.64
CA SER A 254 15.19 -5.76 20.92
C SER A 254 16.14 -6.94 21.16
N GLN A 255 15.92 -8.10 20.56
CA GLN A 255 16.79 -9.28 20.72
C GLN A 255 18.09 -9.15 19.91
N GLU A 256 18.02 -8.66 18.66
CA GLU A 256 19.22 -8.44 17.83
C GLU A 256 20.17 -7.37 18.42
N ASN A 257 19.65 -6.34 19.11
CA ASN A 257 20.50 -5.32 19.75
C ASN A 257 21.20 -5.80 21.04
N VAL A 258 20.78 -6.92 21.63
CA VAL A 258 21.41 -7.47 22.85
C VAL A 258 22.53 -8.46 22.48
N GLU A 259 22.38 -9.21 21.39
CA GLU A 259 23.46 -10.09 20.88
C GLU A 259 24.68 -9.28 20.40
N ASP A 260 24.48 -8.13 19.74
CA ASP A 260 25.55 -7.28 19.21
C ASP A 260 26.35 -6.51 20.29
N LEU A 261 25.88 -6.52 21.55
CA LEU A 261 26.58 -5.97 22.71
C LEU A 261 27.24 -7.05 23.60
N SER A 262 27.15 -8.31 23.19
CA SER A 262 27.71 -9.46 23.91
C SER A 262 28.94 -10.09 23.24
N VAL A 263 29.52 -9.41 22.24
CA VAL A 263 30.77 -9.78 21.54
C VAL A 263 31.89 -8.79 21.87
#